data_AF-A0A2E4DWD6-F1
#
_entry.id   AF-A0A2E4DWD6-F1
#
_cell.length_a   1.000
_cell.length_b   1.000
_cell.length_c   1.000
_cell.angle_alpha   90.00
_cell.angle_beta   90.00
_cell.angle_gamma   90.00
#
_symmetry.space_group_name_H-M   'P 1'
#
loop_
_entity.id
_entity.type
_entity.pdbx_description
1 polymer ?
#
loop_
_entity_poly.entity_id
_entity_poly.type
_entity_poly.pdbx_seq_one_letter_code
_entity_poly.pdbx_strand_id
1 'polypeptide(L)'
;MLGRERQEQEYNAYGLGWMCCGYVFGQALAHSQLKRLDSNNALRVQNCNFLTEHLSKIEGIEPPYVPLGHEKVYYNCVVGVNPKKLGLDLSPKILRDKIQRALTAEGMNVG
;
A
#
# COMPACT_ATOMS: atom_id res chain seq x y z
N MET A 1 -32.25 37.92 11.60
CA MET A 1 -33.36 36.99 11.31
C MET A 1 -32.91 35.54 11.07
N LEU A 2 -31.61 35.20 11.07
CA LEU A 2 -31.08 33.88 10.65
C LEU A 2 -31.04 32.77 11.73
N GLY A 3 -31.87 32.85 12.78
CA GLY A 3 -31.79 31.94 13.94
C GLY A 3 -33.06 31.17 14.29
N ARG A 4 -34.23 31.55 13.77
CA ARG A 4 -35.51 30.92 14.09
C ARG A 4 -35.74 29.60 13.35
N GLU A 5 -35.29 29.52 12.10
CA GLU A 5 -35.54 28.37 11.21
C GLU A 5 -34.96 27.04 11.72
N ARG A 6 -33.91 27.05 12.55
CA ARG A 6 -33.33 25.82 13.15
C ARG A 6 -34.05 25.34 14.40
N GLN A 7 -34.82 26.19 15.09
CA GLN A 7 -35.53 25.78 16.30
C GLN A 7 -36.84 25.05 15.98
N GLU A 8 -37.41 25.28 14.80
CA GLU A 8 -38.67 24.67 14.34
C GLU A 8 -38.48 23.38 13.54
N GLN A 9 -37.23 22.97 13.25
CA GLN A 9 -36.96 21.72 12.55
C GLN A 9 -36.92 20.54 13.52
N GLU A 10 -37.86 19.61 13.37
CA GLU A 10 -37.81 18.32 14.06
C GLU A 10 -36.62 17.48 13.55
N TYR A 11 -35.76 17.07 14.48
CA TYR A 11 -34.62 16.21 14.18
C TYR A 11 -35.08 14.75 14.07
N ASN A 12 -35.50 14.37 12.86
CA ASN A 12 -35.96 13.01 12.55
C ASN A 12 -34.80 12.05 12.31
N ALA A 13 -34.17 11.58 13.40
CA ALA A 13 -33.19 10.50 13.34
C ALA A 13 -33.86 9.14 13.57
N TYR A 14 -33.99 8.36 12.49
CA TYR A 14 -34.56 6.99 12.53
C TYR A 14 -33.56 5.93 13.01
N GLY A 15 -32.33 6.31 13.35
CA GLY A 15 -31.28 5.42 13.84
C GLY A 15 -29.99 6.14 14.23
N LEU A 16 -29.04 5.40 14.78
CA LEU A 16 -27.70 5.88 15.10
C LEU A 16 -26.83 5.89 13.83
N GLY A 17 -26.63 7.08 13.25
CA GLY A 17 -25.75 7.30 12.11
C GLY A 17 -24.46 8.02 12.49
N TRP A 18 -23.51 8.03 11.57
CA TRP A 18 -22.25 8.76 11.68
C TRP A 18 -22.11 9.75 10.52
N MET A 19 -21.41 10.86 10.76
CA MET A 19 -21.04 11.78 9.69
C MET A 19 -19.86 11.22 8.91
N CYS A 20 -20.12 10.35 7.92
CA CYS A 20 -19.10 9.77 7.04
C CYS A 20 -18.86 10.59 5.76
N CYS A 21 -19.42 11.79 5.65
CA CYS A 21 -19.20 12.66 4.49
C CYS A 21 -17.76 13.21 4.48
N GLY A 22 -17.08 13.03 3.34
CA GLY A 22 -15.75 13.58 3.13
C GLY A 22 -15.77 15.10 2.95
N TYR A 23 -14.68 15.77 3.33
CA TYR A 23 -14.53 17.21 3.11
C TYR A 23 -14.08 17.54 1.67
N VAL A 24 -14.41 18.74 1.19
CA VAL A 24 -14.26 19.17 -0.21
C VAL A 24 -12.83 19.01 -0.74
N PHE A 25 -11.80 19.35 0.04
CA PHE A 25 -10.41 19.19 -0.42
C PHE A 25 -9.99 17.71 -0.57
N GLY A 26 -10.48 16.82 0.30
CA GLY A 26 -10.22 15.38 0.16
C GLY A 26 -10.85 14.82 -1.11
N GLN A 27 -12.07 15.26 -1.42
CA GLN A 27 -12.77 14.86 -2.65
C GLN A 27 -12.09 15.40 -3.91
N ALA A 28 -11.67 16.67 -3.90
CA ALA A 28 -10.95 17.28 -5.02
C ALA A 28 -9.60 16.57 -5.29
N LEU A 29 -8.85 16.26 -4.22
CA LEU A 29 -7.59 15.51 -4.33
C LEU A 29 -7.83 14.10 -4.89
N ALA A 30 -8.81 13.37 -4.35
CA ALA A 30 -9.16 12.04 -4.83
C ALA A 30 -9.53 12.07 -6.33
N HIS A 31 -10.38 13.01 -6.74
CA HIS A 31 -10.75 13.18 -8.14
C HIS A 31 -9.52 13.47 -9.04
N SER A 32 -8.59 14.30 -8.59
CA SER A 32 -7.34 14.56 -9.32
C SER A 32 -6.46 13.30 -9.45
N GLN A 33 -6.33 12.52 -8.38
CA GLN A 33 -5.54 11.28 -8.38
C GLN A 33 -6.17 10.19 -9.26
N LEU A 34 -7.50 10.07 -9.26
CA LEU A 34 -8.23 9.09 -10.06
C LEU A 34 -7.99 9.29 -11.56
N LYS A 35 -7.88 10.54 -12.04
CA LYS A 35 -7.56 10.84 -13.45
C LYS A 35 -6.20 10.28 -13.90
N ARG A 36 -5.28 10.04 -12.96
CA ARG A 36 -3.91 9.55 -13.21
C ARG A 36 -3.71 8.13 -12.73
N LEU A 37 -4.78 7.46 -12.29
CA LEU A 37 -4.72 6.15 -11.65
C LEU A 37 -4.06 5.12 -12.56
N ASP A 38 -4.52 5.01 -13.80
CA ASP A 38 -4.02 4.02 -14.76
C ASP A 38 -2.54 4.24 -15.09
N SER A 39 -2.13 5.49 -15.35
CA SER A 39 -0.71 5.81 -15.59
C SER A 39 0.17 5.52 -14.38
N ASN A 40 -0.30 5.84 -13.18
CA ASN A 40 0.46 5.59 -11.96
C ASN A 40 0.55 4.09 -11.66
N ASN A 41 -0.51 3.34 -11.95
CA ASN A 41 -0.55 1.88 -11.79
C ASN A 41 0.38 1.19 -12.78
N ALA A 42 0.37 1.61 -14.06
CA ALA A 42 1.29 1.10 -15.07
C ALA A 42 2.75 1.28 -14.64
N LEU A 43 3.12 2.46 -14.13
CA LEU A 43 4.47 2.72 -13.61
C LEU A 43 4.82 1.83 -12.41
N ARG A 44 3.88 1.60 -11.48
CA ARG A 44 4.09 0.70 -10.34
C ARG A 44 4.35 -0.73 -10.79
N VAL A 45 3.55 -1.22 -11.75
CA VAL A 45 3.71 -2.55 -12.32
C VAL A 45 5.06 -2.68 -13.03
N GLN A 46 5.42 -1.70 -13.86
CA GLN A 46 6.72 -1.68 -14.55
C GLN A 46 7.89 -1.75 -13.56
N ASN A 47 7.87 -0.90 -12.52
CA ASN A 47 8.92 -0.89 -11.50
C ASN A 47 8.98 -2.18 -10.69
N CYS A 48 7.83 -2.74 -10.30
CA CYS A 48 7.78 -4.00 -9.56
C CYS A 48 8.26 -5.19 -10.41
N ASN A 49 7.94 -5.20 -11.71
CA ASN A 49 8.43 -6.23 -12.63
C ASN A 49 9.95 -6.14 -12.81
N PHE A 50 10.48 -4.92 -12.98
CA PHE A 50 11.92 -4.68 -13.04
C PHE A 50 12.63 -5.18 -11.77
N LEU A 51 12.13 -4.79 -10.59
CA LEU A 51 12.67 -5.27 -9.31
C LEU A 51 12.57 -6.79 -9.19
N THR A 52 11.44 -7.38 -9.59
CA THR A 52 11.21 -8.82 -9.54
C THR A 52 12.23 -9.57 -10.40
N GLU A 53 12.51 -9.09 -11.62
CA GLU A 53 13.48 -9.70 -12.52
C GLU A 53 14.91 -9.68 -11.96
N HIS A 54 15.30 -8.59 -11.29
CA HIS A 54 16.63 -8.48 -10.71
C HIS A 54 16.76 -9.24 -9.40
N LEU A 55 15.75 -9.17 -8.54
CA LEU A 55 15.76 -9.83 -7.23
C LEU A 55 15.60 -11.35 -7.34
N SER A 56 14.93 -11.86 -8.39
CA SER A 56 14.81 -13.31 -8.62
C SER A 56 16.16 -14.00 -8.89
N LYS A 57 17.19 -13.22 -9.23
CA LYS A 57 18.56 -13.71 -9.48
C LYS A 57 19.34 -13.91 -8.16
N ILE A 58 18.85 -13.39 -7.04
CA ILE A 58 19.51 -13.46 -5.73
C ILE A 58 18.99 -14.67 -4.97
N GLU A 59 19.90 -15.56 -4.58
CA GLU A 59 19.56 -16.73 -3.78
C GLU A 59 19.00 -16.32 -2.40
N GLY A 60 17.95 -16.99 -1.96
CA GLY A 60 17.29 -16.69 -0.68
C GLY A 60 16.32 -15.50 -0.71
N ILE A 61 16.16 -14.80 -1.83
CA ILE A 61 15.09 -13.81 -2.02
C ILE A 61 13.96 -14.42 -2.84
N GLU A 62 12.72 -14.22 -2.38
CA GLU A 62 11.52 -14.73 -3.03
C GLU A 62 10.65 -13.54 -3.50
N PRO A 63 10.58 -13.27 -4.82
CA PRO A 63 9.80 -12.15 -5.34
C PRO A 63 8.28 -12.36 -5.17
N PRO A 64 7.48 -11.28 -5.28
CA PRO A 64 6.03 -11.38 -5.16
C PRO A 64 5.42 -12.26 -6.26
N TYR A 65 4.65 -13.27 -5.86
CA TYR A 65 3.92 -14.15 -6.78
C TYR A 65 2.61 -13.50 -7.26
N VAL A 66 2.29 -13.66 -8.55
CA VAL A 66 1.03 -13.26 -9.17
C VAL A 66 0.33 -14.52 -9.70
N PRO A 67 -0.89 -14.86 -9.22
CA PRO A 67 -1.66 -15.97 -9.75
C PRO A 67 -2.02 -15.78 -11.22
N LEU A 68 -2.16 -16.89 -11.96
CA LEU A 68 -2.58 -16.85 -13.36
C LEU A 68 -3.96 -16.17 -13.50
N GLY A 69 -4.12 -15.33 -14.54
CA GLY A 69 -5.37 -14.63 -14.83
C GLY A 69 -5.67 -13.43 -13.91
N HIS A 70 -4.74 -13.01 -13.07
CA HIS A 70 -4.88 -11.85 -12.20
C HIS A 70 -3.82 -10.79 -12.50
N GLU A 71 -4.19 -9.53 -12.36
CA GLU A 71 -3.26 -8.40 -12.44
C GLU A 71 -3.07 -7.78 -11.05
N LYS A 72 -1.81 -7.52 -10.68
CA LYS A 72 -1.48 -6.80 -9.44
C LYS A 72 -1.14 -5.35 -9.76
N VAL A 73 -1.72 -4.42 -8.99
CA VAL A 73 -1.45 -2.98 -9.10
C VAL A 73 -0.32 -2.52 -8.14
N TYR A 74 0.11 -3.41 -7.25
CA TYR A 74 1.19 -3.23 -6.25
C TYR A 74 1.09 -1.93 -5.43
N TYR A 75 0.52 -2.02 -4.22
CA TYR A 75 0.69 -0.93 -3.24
C TYR A 75 2.16 -0.84 -2.79
N ASN A 76 2.76 -1.98 -2.44
CA ASN A 76 4.17 -2.15 -2.12
C ASN A 76 4.73 -3.39 -2.85
N CYS A 77 6.02 -3.37 -3.19
CA CYS A 77 6.74 -4.53 -3.73
C CYS A 77 7.24 -5.42 -2.58
N VAL A 78 6.37 -6.29 -2.06
CA VAL A 78 6.71 -7.17 -0.93
C VAL A 78 7.54 -8.36 -1.39
N VAL A 79 8.68 -8.59 -0.75
CA VAL A 79 9.60 -9.70 -1.02
C VAL A 79 9.76 -10.60 0.20
N GLY A 80 9.84 -11.91 -0.05
CA GLY A 80 10.14 -12.92 0.96
C GLY A 80 11.65 -13.14 1.11
N VAL A 81 12.07 -13.59 2.29
CA VAL A 81 13.46 -14.01 2.55
C VAL A 81 13.48 -15.44 3.10
N ASN A 82 14.35 -16.26 2.54
CA ASN A 82 14.44 -17.68 2.84
C ASN A 82 15.86 -18.03 3.34
N PRO A 83 16.08 -18.07 4.66
CA PRO A 83 17.41 -18.33 5.24
C PRO A 83 17.93 -19.74 4.92
N LYS A 84 17.04 -20.72 4.71
CA LYS A 84 17.44 -22.10 4.41
C LYS A 84 18.14 -22.21 3.06
N LYS A 85 17.69 -21.45 2.05
CA LYS A 85 18.34 -21.38 0.74
C LYS A 85 19.75 -20.77 0.82
N LEU A 86 20.01 -19.95 1.84
CA LEU A 86 21.32 -19.37 2.10
C LEU A 86 22.22 -20.24 2.99
N GLY A 87 21.75 -21.44 3.38
CA GLY A 87 22.47 -22.31 4.33
C GLY A 87 22.56 -21.74 5.75
N LEU A 88 21.70 -20.79 6.10
CA LEU A 88 21.71 -20.14 7.41
C LEU A 88 20.72 -20.80 8.37
N ASP A 89 21.19 -21.19 9.55
CA ASP A 89 20.33 -21.67 10.65
C ASP A 89 19.80 -20.49 11.47
N LEU A 90 18.94 -19.69 10.82
CA LEU A 90 18.32 -18.51 11.41
C LEU A 90 16.81 -18.55 11.12
N SER A 91 16.01 -17.96 12.00
CA SER A 91 14.60 -17.73 11.66
C SER A 91 14.49 -16.69 10.53
N PRO A 92 13.53 -16.84 9.58
CA PRO A 92 13.30 -15.87 8.51
C PRO A 92 13.06 -14.44 9.03
N LYS A 93 12.43 -14.34 10.22
CA LYS A 93 12.19 -13.08 10.92
C LYS A 93 13.50 -12.34 11.23
N ILE A 94 14.46 -13.03 11.83
CA ILE A 94 15.76 -12.44 12.22
C ILE A 94 16.53 -12.00 10.98
N LEU A 95 16.51 -12.81 9.90
CA LEU A 95 17.18 -12.44 8.66
C LEU A 95 16.55 -11.19 8.04
N ARG A 96 15.23 -11.12 7.94
CA ARG A 96 14.51 -9.95 7.43
C ARG A 96 14.82 -8.70 8.25
N ASP A 97 14.78 -8.77 9.58
CA ASP A 97 15.03 -7.61 10.45
C ASP A 97 16.47 -7.09 10.28
N LYS A 98 17.45 -7.99 10.09
CA LYS A 98 18.83 -7.60 9.77
C LYS A 98 18.95 -6.95 8.40
N ILE A 99 18.30 -7.50 7.37
CA ILE A 99 18.27 -6.92 6.03
C ILE A 99 17.64 -5.52 6.05
N GLN A 100 16.49 -5.37 6.73
CA GLN A 100 15.83 -4.09 6.90
C GLN A 100 16.75 -3.06 7.56
N ARG A 101 17.44 -3.43 8.65
CA ARG A 101 18.41 -2.56 9.32
C ARG A 101 19.56 -2.15 8.39
N ALA A 102 20.08 -3.09 7.59
CA ALA A 102 21.13 -2.80 6.63
C ALA A 102 20.66 -1.84 5.53
N LEU A 103 19.48 -2.08 4.94
CA LEU A 103 18.90 -1.21 3.91
C LEU A 103 18.60 0.19 4.45
N THR A 104 18.12 0.30 5.69
CA THR A 104 17.92 1.59 6.36
C THR A 104 19.23 2.34 6.61
N ALA A 105 20.32 1.63 6.93
CA ALA A 105 21.64 2.26 7.06
C ALA A 105 22.15 2.82 5.71
N GLU A 106 21.79 2.20 4.59
CA GLU A 106 22.04 2.70 3.23
C GLU A 106 21.06 3.81 2.79
N GLY A 107 20.14 4.24 3.67
CA GLY A 107 19.17 5.30 3.40
C GLY A 107 17.87 4.84 2.72
N MET A 108 17.66 3.54 2.55
CA MET A 108 16.40 3.00 2.02
C MET A 108 15.39 2.74 3.14
N ASN A 109 14.24 3.41 3.06
CA ASN A 109 13.12 3.16 3.96
C ASN A 109 12.35 1.92 3.47
N VAL A 110 12.42 0.85 4.26
CA VAL A 110 11.70 -0.41 4.02
C VAL A 110 10.96 -0.81 5.29
N GLY A 111 9.74 -1.31 5.14
CA GLY A 111 8.81 -1.62 6.24
C GLY A 111 7.86 -2.76 5.93
#